data_AF-A0A1A9VQ21-F1
#
_entry.id   AF-A0A1A9VQ21-F1
#
_cell.length_a   1.000
_cell.length_b   1.000
_cell.length_c   1.000
_cell.angle_alpha   90.00
_cell.angle_beta   90.00
_cell.angle_gamma   90.00
#
_symmetry.space_group_name_H-M   'P 1'
#
loop_
_entity.id
_entity.type
_entity.pdbx_description
1 polymer ?
#
loop_
_entity_poly.entity_id
_entity_poly.type
_entity_poly.pdbx_seq_one_letter_code
_entity_poly.pdbx_strand_id
1 'polypeptide(L)'
;MERLDCLPFRNFDYRHVMNACCENVLGYVSIPVGYAGPLMLDGAKYFVPMATTEGALVASTNRGCKALSVKGVTSYVEDVGMTRAPCVRFSSISRALEARAWIKQNYQRIKTEFDSTSRFGRLKDCDPKMDGDTIYIRFVALTGDAMGMNMVSKGAEMALECIKREFPDMEIISLSGNYCCDKKPAAINWINGRGKFVVTECIIPAQTLRNVLKTDAKTLVECNKLKNMLGSALAGSIGG
;
A
#
# COMPACT_ATOMS: atom_id res chain seq x y z
N MET A 1 -19.36 34.45 -4.74
CA MET A 1 -19.96 33.16 -4.35
C MET A 1 -20.64 32.43 -5.51
N GLU A 2 -20.87 33.06 -6.68
CA GLU A 2 -21.49 32.49 -7.90
C GLU A 2 -20.80 31.27 -8.54
N ARG A 3 -19.74 30.70 -7.97
CA ARG A 3 -19.01 29.54 -8.54
C ARG A 3 -19.27 28.21 -7.82
N LEU A 4 -20.13 28.19 -6.80
CA LEU A 4 -20.42 26.99 -6.00
C LEU A 4 -21.80 26.38 -6.26
N ASP A 5 -22.61 26.97 -7.14
CA ASP A 5 -24.01 26.57 -7.33
C ASP A 5 -24.16 25.12 -7.84
N CYS A 6 -23.12 24.56 -8.45
CA CYS A 6 -23.09 23.17 -8.91
C CYS A 6 -22.49 22.17 -7.91
N LEU A 7 -21.94 22.63 -6.78
CA LEU A 7 -21.37 21.76 -5.75
C LEU A 7 -22.50 21.29 -4.80
N PRO A 8 -22.84 19.99 -4.78
CA PRO A 8 -23.85 19.50 -3.86
C PRO A 8 -23.34 19.52 -2.41
N PHE A 9 -24.20 19.92 -1.48
CA PHE A 9 -23.87 20.01 -0.05
C PHE A 9 -25.03 19.69 0.89
N ARG A 10 -26.27 19.59 0.38
CA ARG A 10 -27.45 19.29 1.20
C ARG A 10 -27.63 17.77 1.32
N ASN A 11 -28.29 17.32 2.38
CA ASN A 11 -28.70 15.93 2.58
C ASN A 11 -27.55 14.90 2.62
N PHE A 12 -26.37 15.33 3.07
CA PHE A 12 -25.25 14.45 3.37
C PHE A 12 -24.96 14.48 4.88
N ASP A 13 -24.68 13.33 5.48
CA ASP A 13 -24.41 13.23 6.92
C ASP A 13 -22.96 13.60 7.25
N TYR A 14 -22.73 14.89 7.50
CA TYR A 14 -21.40 15.41 7.82
C TYR A 14 -20.86 14.97 9.19
N ARG A 15 -21.68 14.40 10.08
CA ARG A 15 -21.24 14.00 11.43
C ARG A 15 -20.11 12.97 11.39
N HIS A 16 -20.07 12.14 10.34
CA HIS A 16 -19.03 11.13 10.14
C HIS A 16 -17.77 11.66 9.43
N VAL A 17 -17.81 12.87 8.88
CA VAL A 17 -16.68 13.49 8.16
C VAL A 17 -15.89 14.42 9.06
N MET A 18 -16.59 15.24 9.85
CA MET A 18 -15.98 16.25 10.70
C MET A 18 -15.05 15.61 11.72
N ASN A 19 -13.81 16.13 11.81
CA ASN A 19 -12.75 15.66 12.71
C ASN A 19 -12.26 14.21 12.49
N ALA A 20 -12.63 13.59 11.37
CA ALA A 20 -12.23 12.22 11.05
C ALA A 20 -11.69 12.06 9.63
N CYS A 21 -12.30 12.72 8.64
CA CYS A 21 -11.99 12.49 7.22
C CYS A 21 -11.60 13.76 6.44
N CYS A 22 -12.19 14.91 6.76
CA CYS A 22 -11.92 16.16 6.04
C CYS A 22 -12.24 17.39 6.92
N GLU A 23 -11.44 18.45 6.78
CA GLU A 23 -11.60 19.74 7.45
C GLU A 23 -12.14 20.82 6.48
N ASN A 24 -12.72 21.91 7.01
CA ASN A 24 -13.22 23.04 6.22
C ASN A 24 -14.20 22.62 5.09
N VAL A 25 -15.15 21.75 5.42
CA VAL A 25 -16.05 21.09 4.46
C VAL A 25 -17.02 22.10 3.83
N LEU A 26 -17.04 22.16 2.50
CA LEU A 26 -17.96 23.01 1.71
C LEU A 26 -19.09 22.24 1.02
N GLY A 27 -18.97 20.92 0.89
CA GLY A 27 -19.86 20.08 0.08
C GLY A 27 -19.25 18.70 -0.13
N TYR A 28 -19.66 18.02 -1.20
CA TYR A 28 -19.07 16.76 -1.63
C TYR A 28 -19.01 16.67 -3.16
N VAL A 29 -18.17 15.78 -3.67
CA VAL A 29 -18.07 15.50 -5.12
C VAL A 29 -18.76 14.17 -5.41
N SER A 30 -19.75 14.20 -6.28
CA SER A 30 -20.44 13.00 -6.76
C SER A 30 -19.61 12.31 -7.84
N ILE A 31 -19.15 11.08 -7.58
CA ILE A 31 -18.46 10.24 -8.56
C ILE A 31 -19.42 9.12 -9.00
N PRO A 32 -19.67 8.89 -10.31
CA PRO A 32 -20.49 7.78 -10.76
C PRO A 32 -19.94 6.43 -10.28
N VAL A 33 -20.82 5.58 -9.76
CA VAL A 33 -20.48 4.23 -9.29
C VAL A 33 -21.20 3.20 -10.15
N GLY A 34 -20.42 2.40 -10.89
CA GLY A 34 -20.89 1.21 -11.57
C GLY A 34 -20.48 -0.07 -10.84
N TYR A 35 -20.85 -1.23 -11.38
CA TYR A 35 -20.34 -2.52 -10.91
C TYR A 35 -19.76 -3.34 -12.06
N ALA A 36 -18.76 -4.16 -11.76
CA ALA A 36 -18.26 -5.22 -12.63
C ALA A 36 -18.48 -6.58 -11.96
N GLY A 37 -19.10 -7.53 -12.66
CA GLY A 37 -19.29 -8.88 -12.13
C GLY A 37 -20.40 -9.72 -12.77
N PRO A 38 -20.58 -10.96 -12.29
CA PRO A 38 -19.89 -11.52 -11.12
C PRO A 38 -18.42 -11.88 -11.43
N LEU A 39 -17.51 -11.49 -10.54
CA LEU A 39 -16.16 -12.01 -10.47
C LEU A 39 -16.19 -13.30 -9.63
N MET A 40 -15.80 -14.41 -10.25
CA MET A 40 -15.62 -15.70 -9.57
C MET A 40 -14.21 -15.75 -8.98
N LEU A 41 -14.07 -15.63 -7.66
CA LEU A 41 -12.78 -15.57 -6.95
C LEU A 41 -12.82 -16.52 -5.75
N ASP A 42 -11.90 -17.48 -5.69
CA ASP A 42 -11.76 -18.46 -4.60
C ASP A 42 -13.09 -19.16 -4.24
N GLY A 43 -13.85 -19.54 -5.27
CA GLY A 43 -15.16 -20.20 -5.13
C GLY A 43 -16.33 -19.27 -4.80
N ALA A 44 -16.09 -17.98 -4.54
CA ALA A 44 -17.11 -16.98 -4.22
C ALA A 44 -17.43 -16.05 -5.40
N LYS A 45 -18.63 -15.45 -5.36
CA LYS A 45 -19.14 -14.50 -6.36
C LYS A 45 -19.10 -13.09 -5.80
N TYR A 46 -18.45 -12.17 -6.53
CA TYR A 46 -18.38 -10.76 -6.15
C TYR A 46 -18.92 -9.84 -7.25
N PHE A 47 -19.68 -8.82 -6.86
CA PHE A 47 -20.00 -7.67 -7.70
C PHE A 47 -19.15 -6.49 -7.22
N VAL A 48 -18.12 -6.13 -8.00
CA VAL A 48 -17.10 -5.17 -7.59
C VAL A 48 -17.60 -3.75 -7.87
N PRO A 49 -17.83 -2.92 -6.83
CA PRO A 49 -18.19 -1.53 -7.04
C PRO A 49 -17.00 -0.73 -7.55
N MET A 50 -17.22 0.11 -8.56
CA MET A 50 -16.18 0.93 -9.20
C MET A 50 -16.66 2.37 -9.33
N ALA A 51 -16.04 3.28 -8.59
CA ALA A 51 -16.26 4.73 -8.72
C ALA A 51 -15.29 5.30 -9.76
N THR A 52 -15.80 5.81 -10.88
CA THR A 52 -14.96 6.37 -11.95
C THR A 52 -15.73 7.34 -12.83
N THR A 53 -15.02 8.27 -13.45
CA THR A 53 -15.52 9.12 -14.55
C THR A 53 -14.97 8.69 -15.91
N GLU A 54 -14.10 7.68 -15.95
CA GLU A 54 -13.50 7.17 -17.19
C GLU A 54 -14.49 6.28 -17.94
N GLY A 55 -14.81 6.69 -19.17
CA GLY A 55 -15.64 5.91 -20.08
C GLY A 55 -15.02 4.55 -20.40
N ALA A 56 -15.87 3.54 -20.60
CA ALA A 56 -15.49 2.16 -20.90
C ALA A 56 -14.72 1.38 -19.81
N LEU A 57 -14.19 2.02 -18.75
CA LEU A 57 -13.44 1.33 -17.69
C LEU A 57 -14.26 0.20 -17.04
N VAL A 58 -15.46 0.53 -16.51
CA VAL A 58 -16.35 -0.46 -15.87
C VAL A 58 -16.77 -1.55 -16.85
N ALA A 59 -17.09 -1.17 -18.10
CA ALA A 59 -17.52 -2.12 -19.13
C ALA A 59 -16.40 -3.10 -19.52
N SER A 60 -15.16 -2.61 -19.64
CA SER A 60 -13.97 -3.40 -19.93
C SER A 60 -13.67 -4.38 -18.79
N THR A 61 -13.68 -3.91 -17.53
CA THR A 61 -13.51 -4.77 -16.35
C THR A 61 -14.60 -5.84 -16.26
N ASN A 62 -15.87 -5.49 -16.56
CA ASN A 62 -16.98 -6.43 -16.58
C ASN A 62 -16.82 -7.51 -17.67
N ARG A 63 -16.31 -7.14 -18.85
CA ARG A 63 -15.96 -8.09 -19.91
C ARG A 63 -14.83 -9.04 -19.47
N GLY A 64 -13.86 -8.54 -18.70
CA GLY A 64 -12.86 -9.35 -18.02
C GLY A 64 -13.49 -10.38 -17.07
N CYS A 65 -14.38 -9.94 -16.17
CA CYS A 65 -15.12 -10.83 -15.26
C CYS A 65 -15.85 -11.95 -16.01
N LYS A 66 -16.50 -11.63 -17.15
CA LYS A 66 -17.16 -12.61 -18.02
C LYS A 66 -16.19 -13.62 -18.64
N ALA A 67 -14.97 -13.20 -19.00
CA ALA A 67 -13.97 -14.13 -19.52
C ALA A 67 -13.45 -15.07 -18.42
N LEU A 68 -13.30 -14.55 -17.20
CA LEU A 68 -12.81 -15.28 -16.03
C LEU A 68 -13.85 -16.24 -15.44
N SER A 69 -15.14 -15.95 -15.57
CA SER A 69 -16.23 -16.69 -14.90
C SER A 69 -16.32 -18.17 -15.27
N VAL A 70 -15.72 -18.60 -16.38
CA VAL A 70 -15.76 -20.01 -16.84
C VAL A 70 -14.91 -20.92 -15.96
N LYS A 71 -13.78 -20.42 -15.44
CA LYS A 71 -12.84 -21.18 -14.60
C LYS A 71 -12.59 -20.57 -13.24
N GLY A 72 -12.99 -19.31 -13.04
CA GLY A 72 -12.71 -18.56 -11.84
C GLY A 72 -11.26 -18.08 -11.77
N VAL A 73 -10.99 -17.37 -10.68
CA VAL A 73 -9.67 -16.87 -10.30
C VAL A 73 -9.31 -17.49 -8.95
N THR A 74 -8.07 -17.92 -8.82
CA THR A 74 -7.47 -18.32 -7.54
C THR A 74 -6.60 -17.17 -7.04
N SER A 75 -6.65 -16.86 -5.75
CA SER A 75 -5.75 -15.89 -5.13
C SER A 75 -4.95 -16.44 -3.96
N TYR A 76 -3.79 -15.83 -3.76
CA TYR A 76 -2.97 -15.97 -2.56
C TYR A 76 -2.72 -14.57 -2.00
N VAL A 77 -2.85 -14.42 -0.68
CA VAL A 77 -2.63 -13.17 0.03
C VAL A 77 -1.66 -13.42 1.18
N GLU A 78 -0.59 -12.63 1.23
CA GLU A 78 0.30 -12.53 2.39
C GLU A 78 0.20 -11.13 2.99
N ASP A 79 0.01 -11.05 4.31
CA ASP A 79 0.19 -9.80 5.04
C ASP A 79 1.69 -9.55 5.29
N VAL A 80 2.30 -8.80 4.38
CA VAL A 80 3.73 -8.43 4.48
C VAL A 80 3.95 -7.30 5.50
N GLY A 81 2.88 -6.63 5.95
CA GLY A 81 2.90 -5.62 7.00
C GLY A 81 2.97 -4.18 6.47
N MET A 82 2.36 -3.27 7.22
CA MET A 82 2.44 -1.83 6.97
C MET A 82 3.75 -1.26 7.51
N THR A 83 4.26 -0.20 6.88
CA THR A 83 5.59 0.33 7.18
C THR A 83 5.60 1.81 7.57
N ARG A 84 6.48 2.14 8.52
CA ARG A 84 6.91 3.51 8.83
C ARG A 84 8.43 3.53 8.93
N ALA A 85 9.07 4.56 8.40
CA ALA A 85 10.52 4.67 8.43
C ALA A 85 10.96 6.06 8.88
N PRO A 86 11.21 6.27 10.18
CA PRO A 86 11.81 7.50 10.68
C PRO A 86 13.25 7.70 10.19
N CYS A 87 13.66 8.96 10.15
CA CYS A 87 15.02 9.41 9.90
C CYS A 87 15.57 10.04 11.19
N VAL A 88 16.70 9.54 11.65
CA VAL A 88 17.40 10.02 12.85
C VAL A 88 18.86 10.33 12.53
N ARG A 89 19.47 11.28 13.23
CA ARG A 89 20.85 11.72 13.02
C ARG A 89 21.66 11.64 14.32
N PHE A 90 22.95 11.41 14.17
CA PHE A 90 23.96 11.43 15.23
C PHE A 90 25.07 12.42 14.92
N SER A 91 25.92 12.72 15.90
CA SER A 91 27.05 13.64 15.74
C SER A 91 28.20 13.10 14.87
N SER A 92 28.25 11.79 14.64
CA SER A 92 29.30 11.15 13.85
C SER A 92 28.87 9.78 13.31
N ILE A 93 29.59 9.31 12.28
CA ILE A 93 29.40 7.98 11.69
C ILE A 93 29.64 6.86 12.73
N SER A 94 30.69 6.99 13.55
CA SER A 94 30.99 6.00 14.61
C SER A 94 29.82 5.83 15.56
N ARG A 95 29.18 6.95 15.93
CA ARG A 95 28.03 6.93 16.83
C ARG A 95 26.78 6.34 16.17
N ALA A 96 26.53 6.66 14.90
CA ALA A 96 25.47 6.03 14.12
C ALA A 96 25.68 4.50 13.98
N LEU A 97 26.93 4.05 13.83
CA LEU A 97 27.25 2.62 13.78
C LEU A 97 26.94 1.90 15.08
N GLU A 98 27.30 2.48 16.23
CA GLU A 98 26.93 1.97 17.55
C GLU A 98 25.41 1.84 17.70
N ALA A 99 24.67 2.90 17.35
CA ALA A 99 23.22 2.91 17.41
C ALA A 99 22.58 1.86 16.49
N ARG A 100 23.07 1.74 15.26
CA ARG A 100 22.61 0.73 14.29
C ARG A 100 22.83 -0.69 14.80
N ALA A 101 24.01 -0.98 15.36
CA ALA A 101 24.32 -2.29 15.92
C ALA A 101 23.41 -2.60 17.12
N TRP A 102 23.23 -1.62 18.00
CA TRP A 102 22.36 -1.74 19.16
C TRP A 102 20.90 -2.00 18.77
N ILE A 103 20.35 -1.28 17.78
CA ILE A 103 18.96 -1.48 17.30
C ILE A 103 18.74 -2.93 16.86
N LYS A 104 19.70 -3.51 16.12
CA LYS A 104 19.62 -4.90 15.66
C LYS A 104 19.68 -5.89 16.81
N GLN A 105 20.58 -5.68 17.77
CA GLN A 105 20.76 -6.57 18.93
C GLN A 105 19.59 -6.49 19.91
N ASN A 106 18.92 -5.34 19.99
CA ASN A 106 17.85 -5.05 20.95
C ASN A 106 16.45 -5.05 20.31
N TYR A 107 16.28 -5.77 19.19
CA TYR A 107 15.00 -5.87 18.49
C TYR A 107 13.83 -6.20 19.43
N GLN A 108 14.02 -7.16 20.34
CA GLN A 108 12.94 -7.59 21.24
C GLN A 108 12.50 -6.48 22.22
N ARG A 109 13.45 -5.66 22.70
CA ARG A 109 13.15 -4.51 23.57
C ARG A 109 12.37 -3.45 22.80
N ILE A 110 12.80 -3.13 21.57
CA ILE A 110 12.12 -2.21 20.66
C ILE A 110 10.72 -2.71 20.31
N LYS A 111 10.59 -4.00 20.03
CA LYS A 111 9.32 -4.66 19.73
C LYS A 111 8.32 -4.55 20.88
N THR A 112 8.75 -4.80 22.11
CA THR A 112 7.87 -4.67 23.29
C THR A 112 7.31 -3.26 23.42
N GLU A 113 8.14 -2.24 23.24
CA GLU A 113 7.75 -0.83 23.32
C GLU A 113 6.82 -0.44 22.15
N PHE A 114 7.13 -0.88 20.93
CA PHE A 114 6.26 -0.68 19.76
C PHE A 114 4.88 -1.30 19.98
N ASP A 115 4.83 -2.58 20.36
CA ASP A 115 3.61 -3.37 20.49
C ASP A 115 2.73 -2.89 21.67
N SER A 116 3.31 -2.18 22.65
CA SER A 116 2.57 -1.60 23.79
C SER A 116 1.52 -0.57 23.36
N THR A 117 1.67 0.04 22.18
CA THR A 117 0.83 1.13 21.71
C THR A 117 -0.53 0.69 21.13
N SER A 118 -0.68 -0.60 20.82
CA SER A 118 -1.86 -1.15 20.16
C SER A 118 -2.01 -2.64 20.40
N ARG A 119 -3.25 -3.11 20.58
CA ARG A 119 -3.55 -4.55 20.63
C ARG A 119 -3.39 -5.27 19.29
N PHE A 120 -3.42 -4.55 18.16
CA PHE A 120 -3.30 -5.12 16.82
C PHE A 120 -1.93 -4.89 16.18
N GLY A 121 -1.24 -3.83 16.60
CA GLY A 121 0.07 -3.47 16.09
C GLY A 121 1.09 -4.50 16.57
N ARG A 122 1.62 -5.31 15.64
CA ARG A 122 2.66 -6.30 15.96
C ARG A 122 3.84 -6.09 15.06
N LEU A 123 4.94 -5.60 15.64
CA LEU A 123 6.20 -5.40 14.94
C LEU A 123 6.70 -6.76 14.43
N LYS A 124 6.87 -6.85 13.11
CA LYS A 124 7.38 -8.01 12.38
C LYS A 124 8.87 -7.85 12.11
N ASP A 125 9.31 -6.64 11.79
CA ASP A 125 10.71 -6.34 11.46
C ASP A 125 11.07 -4.87 11.77
N CYS A 126 12.35 -4.62 11.98
CA CYS A 126 12.95 -3.30 12.22
C CYS A 126 14.34 -3.26 11.58
N ASP A 127 14.42 -2.73 10.36
CA ASP A 127 15.65 -2.71 9.55
C ASP A 127 16.26 -1.29 9.50
N PRO A 128 17.36 -1.03 10.25
CA PRO A 128 18.09 0.23 10.18
C PRO A 128 19.08 0.26 9.00
N LYS A 129 18.86 1.18 8.05
CA LYS A 129 19.85 1.57 7.03
C LYS A 129 20.52 2.87 7.42
N MET A 130 21.78 3.01 7.03
CA MET A 130 22.60 4.16 7.38
C MET A 130 23.09 4.85 6.12
N ASP A 131 23.13 6.17 6.16
CA ASP A 131 23.74 7.05 5.17
C ASP A 131 24.52 8.14 5.94
N GLY A 132 25.85 8.04 5.94
CA GLY A 132 26.70 8.86 6.81
C GLY A 132 26.38 8.68 8.30
N ASP A 133 26.11 9.79 8.98
CA ASP A 133 25.72 9.87 10.40
C ASP A 133 24.20 9.72 10.63
N THR A 134 23.45 9.43 9.57
CA THR A 134 21.99 9.38 9.56
C THR A 134 21.51 7.94 9.42
N ILE A 135 20.45 7.56 10.15
CA ILE A 135 19.83 6.24 10.11
C ILE A 135 18.36 6.35 9.71
N TYR A 136 17.95 5.53 8.74
CA TYR A 136 16.57 5.28 8.36
C TYR A 136 16.12 3.94 8.94
N ILE A 137 15.20 3.97 9.90
CA ILE A 137 14.77 2.78 10.64
C ILE A 137 13.43 2.30 10.10
N ARG A 138 13.40 1.27 9.25
CA ARG A 138 12.15 0.78 8.66
C ARG A 138 11.46 -0.21 9.59
N PHE A 139 10.42 0.26 10.29
CA PHE A 139 9.52 -0.57 11.07
C PHE A 139 8.47 -1.20 10.13
N VAL A 140 8.30 -2.52 10.24
CA VAL A 140 7.29 -3.30 9.53
C VAL A 140 6.39 -3.96 10.57
N ALA A 141 5.07 -3.73 10.49
CA ALA A 141 4.15 -4.27 11.47
C ALA A 141 2.84 -4.76 10.85
N LEU A 142 2.29 -5.83 11.43
CA LEU A 142 0.92 -6.26 11.19
C LEU A 142 -0.04 -5.30 11.90
N THR A 143 -1.22 -5.08 11.31
CA THR A 143 -2.16 -4.05 11.79
C THR A 143 -3.62 -4.51 11.83
N GLY A 144 -3.84 -5.83 11.77
CA GLY A 144 -5.18 -6.43 11.66
C GLY A 144 -5.85 -6.05 10.34
N ASP A 145 -7.11 -5.63 10.42
CA ASP A 145 -7.92 -5.24 9.25
C ASP A 145 -7.77 -3.76 8.87
N ALA A 146 -7.08 -2.96 9.70
CA ALA A 146 -6.80 -1.58 9.37
C ALA A 146 -5.72 -1.50 8.28
N MET A 147 -5.75 -0.44 7.46
CA MET A 147 -4.58 -0.09 6.63
C MET A 147 -3.35 0.20 7.52
N GLY A 148 -3.58 0.76 8.71
CA GLY A 148 -2.61 0.71 9.80
C GLY A 148 -1.63 1.87 9.88
N MET A 149 -1.68 2.86 8.99
CA MET A 149 -0.67 3.93 8.95
C MET A 149 -0.52 4.70 10.27
N ASN A 150 -1.62 5.11 10.91
CA ASN A 150 -1.57 5.81 12.20
C ASN A 150 -1.05 4.88 13.31
N MET A 151 -1.43 3.61 13.28
CA MET A 151 -1.02 2.60 14.24
C MET A 151 0.50 2.36 14.20
N VAL A 152 1.07 2.16 13.00
CA VAL A 152 2.51 1.96 12.83
C VAL A 152 3.28 3.24 13.16
N SER A 153 2.72 4.41 12.88
CA SER A 153 3.37 5.69 13.22
C SER A 153 3.48 5.89 14.73
N LYS A 154 2.41 5.62 15.48
CA LYS A 154 2.42 5.68 16.95
C LYS A 154 3.36 4.64 17.56
N GLY A 155 3.36 3.41 17.04
CA GLY A 155 4.30 2.37 17.47
C GLY A 155 5.75 2.78 17.21
N ALA A 156 6.04 3.34 16.04
CA ALA A 156 7.38 3.81 15.69
C ALA A 156 7.85 4.97 16.58
N GLU A 157 6.96 5.90 16.95
CA GLU A 157 7.27 6.97 17.91
C GLU A 157 7.66 6.40 19.28
N MET A 158 6.89 5.45 19.82
CA MET A 158 7.23 4.80 21.09
C MET A 158 8.55 4.01 21.01
N ALA A 159 8.78 3.33 19.90
CA ALA A 159 10.05 2.64 19.63
C ALA A 159 11.24 3.62 19.57
N LEU A 160 11.07 4.80 18.97
CA LEU A 160 12.09 5.84 18.94
C LEU A 160 12.39 6.39 20.33
N GLU A 161 11.38 6.58 21.19
CA GLU A 161 11.60 6.98 22.59
C GLU A 161 12.42 5.93 23.36
N CYS A 162 12.21 4.63 23.08
CA CYS A 162 13.07 3.58 23.63
C CYS A 162 14.53 3.68 23.16
N ILE A 163 14.75 3.95 21.86
CA ILE A 163 16.09 4.10 21.30
C ILE A 163 16.75 5.38 21.85
N LYS A 164 16.00 6.47 21.97
CA LYS A 164 16.50 7.77 22.48
C LYS A 164 16.91 7.72 23.94
N ARG A 165 16.28 6.87 24.76
CA ARG A 165 16.72 6.61 26.14
C ARG A 165 18.14 6.02 26.20
N GLU A 166 18.51 5.19 25.23
CA GLU A 166 19.86 4.60 25.12
C GLU A 166 20.85 5.54 24.43
N PHE A 167 20.37 6.31 23.46
CA PHE A 167 21.14 7.28 22.69
C PHE A 167 20.54 8.68 22.87
N PRO A 168 20.80 9.37 24.01
CA PRO A 168 20.23 10.70 24.27
C PRO A 168 20.66 11.75 23.25
N ASP A 169 21.80 11.53 22.60
CA ASP A 169 22.38 12.33 21.52
C ASP A 169 21.69 12.12 20.16
N MET A 170 20.74 11.18 20.05
CA MET A 170 20.00 10.93 18.82
C MET A 170 18.99 12.06 18.53
N GLU A 171 19.15 12.69 17.36
CA GLU A 171 18.21 13.67 16.84
C GLU A 171 17.15 12.99 15.97
N ILE A 172 15.87 13.16 16.28
CA ILE A 172 14.77 12.68 15.43
C ILE A 172 14.47 13.78 14.41
N ILE A 173 14.88 13.56 13.15
CA ILE A 173 14.69 14.52 12.06
C ILE A 173 13.25 14.45 11.54
N SER A 174 12.72 13.25 11.38
CA SER A 174 11.35 13.04 10.92
C SER A 174 10.87 11.63 11.27
N LEU A 175 9.59 11.49 11.64
CA LEU A 175 8.94 10.18 11.74
C LEU A 175 8.80 9.49 10.37
N SER A 176 8.94 10.21 9.26
CA SER A 176 8.79 9.68 7.91
C SER A 176 9.90 10.18 6.98
N GLY A 177 11.07 9.56 7.05
CA GLY A 177 12.23 9.83 6.20
C GLY A 177 12.14 9.30 4.77
N ASN A 178 10.94 9.17 4.21
CA ASN A 178 10.68 8.63 2.87
C ASN A 178 11.22 7.21 2.57
N TYR A 179 11.73 6.48 3.56
CA TYR A 179 12.19 5.09 3.42
C TYR A 179 11.09 4.04 3.72
N CYS A 180 9.83 4.49 3.87
CA CYS A 180 8.69 3.60 4.16
C CYS A 180 8.29 2.69 2.98
N CYS A 181 7.98 3.13 1.75
CA CYS A 181 7.73 4.49 1.24
C CYS A 181 6.23 4.71 1.06
N ASP A 182 5.66 5.79 1.60
CA ASP A 182 4.23 6.07 1.49
C ASP A 182 3.92 7.08 0.39
N LYS A 183 3.07 6.71 -0.57
CA LYS A 183 2.56 7.55 -1.67
C LYS A 183 3.64 8.12 -2.62
N LYS A 184 4.79 7.42 -2.74
CA LYS A 184 5.80 7.69 -3.77
C LYS A 184 6.21 6.37 -4.44
N PRO A 185 6.53 6.37 -5.75
CA PRO A 185 7.13 5.21 -6.38
C PRO A 185 8.50 4.93 -5.73
N ALA A 186 8.73 3.69 -5.32
CA ALA A 186 9.97 3.29 -4.68
C ALA A 186 10.24 1.80 -4.86
N ALA A 187 11.45 1.46 -5.32
CA ALA A 187 11.88 0.08 -5.52
C ALA A 187 11.75 -0.78 -4.25
N ILE A 188 11.94 -0.18 -3.07
CA ILE A 188 11.84 -0.90 -1.80
C ILE A 188 10.43 -1.44 -1.52
N ASN A 189 9.38 -0.77 -2.00
CA ASN A 189 8.00 -1.27 -1.90
C ASN A 189 7.77 -2.42 -2.90
N TRP A 190 8.40 -2.36 -4.08
CA TRP A 190 8.31 -3.41 -5.09
C TRP A 190 9.04 -4.69 -4.65
N ILE A 191 10.25 -4.55 -4.10
CA ILE A 191 11.12 -5.68 -3.75
C ILE A 191 10.69 -6.31 -2.41
N ASN A 192 10.44 -5.50 -1.38
CA ASN A 192 10.17 -6.01 -0.03
C ASN A 192 8.66 -6.06 0.30
N GLY A 193 7.81 -5.54 -0.58
CA GLY A 193 6.39 -5.37 -0.30
C GLY A 193 6.07 -4.22 0.68
N ARG A 194 4.78 -3.90 0.77
CA ARG A 194 4.19 -3.00 1.76
C ARG A 194 2.67 -3.23 1.84
N GLY A 195 2.15 -3.50 3.03
CA GLY A 195 0.74 -3.82 3.24
C GLY A 195 0.44 -5.28 2.93
N LYS A 196 -0.36 -5.54 1.89
CA LYS A 196 -0.70 -6.90 1.46
C LYS A 196 0.03 -7.22 0.16
N PHE A 197 0.68 -8.38 0.10
CA PHE A 197 1.19 -8.97 -1.13
C PHE A 197 0.14 -9.93 -1.67
N VAL A 198 -0.20 -9.82 -2.95
CA VAL A 198 -1.29 -10.58 -3.57
C VAL A 198 -0.82 -11.14 -4.91
N VAL A 199 -1.12 -12.41 -5.14
CA VAL A 199 -0.92 -13.08 -6.43
C VAL A 199 -2.23 -13.72 -6.85
N THR A 200 -2.56 -13.64 -8.14
CA THR A 200 -3.78 -14.24 -8.70
C THR A 200 -3.48 -14.98 -9.99
N GLU A 201 -4.19 -16.08 -10.23
CA GLU A 201 -4.10 -16.83 -11.47
C GLU A 201 -5.46 -17.28 -12.00
N CYS A 202 -5.53 -17.57 -13.29
CA CYS A 202 -6.69 -18.16 -13.94
C CYS A 202 -6.29 -18.88 -15.23
N ILE A 203 -7.18 -19.73 -15.73
CA ILE A 203 -7.06 -20.34 -17.05
C ILE A 203 -8.26 -19.93 -17.90
N ILE A 204 -8.02 -19.25 -19.02
CA ILE A 204 -9.08 -18.83 -19.94
C ILE A 204 -9.14 -19.80 -21.12
N PRO A 205 -10.28 -20.49 -21.37
CA PRO A 205 -10.43 -21.38 -22.52
C PRO A 205 -10.28 -20.63 -23.85
N ALA A 206 -9.69 -21.28 -24.86
CA ALA A 206 -9.49 -20.70 -26.19
C ALA A 206 -10.79 -20.16 -26.83
N GLN A 207 -11.91 -20.87 -26.61
CA GLN A 207 -13.22 -20.43 -27.10
C GLN A 207 -13.68 -19.13 -26.41
N THR A 208 -13.41 -18.98 -25.11
CA THR A 208 -13.71 -17.76 -24.35
C THR A 208 -12.84 -16.60 -24.82
N LEU A 209 -11.54 -16.84 -25.07
CA LEU A 209 -10.65 -15.82 -25.65
C LEU A 209 -11.20 -15.28 -26.97
N ARG A 210 -11.59 -16.17 -27.90
CA ARG A 210 -12.14 -15.76 -29.20
C ARG A 210 -13.49 -15.06 -29.08
N ASN A 211 -14.40 -15.60 -28.27
CA ASN A 211 -15.78 -15.11 -28.23
C ASN A 211 -15.95 -13.89 -27.34
N VAL A 212 -15.26 -13.85 -26.21
CA VAL A 212 -15.38 -12.76 -25.23
C VAL A 212 -14.30 -11.74 -25.47
N LEU A 213 -13.02 -12.13 -25.48
CA LEU A 213 -11.89 -11.19 -25.59
C LEU A 213 -11.53 -10.83 -27.03
N LYS A 214 -12.14 -11.49 -28.02
CA LYS A 214 -11.94 -11.25 -29.47
C LYS A 214 -10.46 -11.33 -29.87
N THR A 215 -9.75 -12.29 -29.29
CA THR A 215 -8.32 -12.56 -29.54
C THR A 215 -8.02 -14.05 -29.32
N ASP A 216 -6.75 -14.43 -29.47
CA ASP A 216 -6.23 -15.76 -29.18
C ASP A 216 -5.05 -15.70 -28.18
N ALA A 217 -4.65 -16.86 -27.66
CA ALA A 217 -3.63 -16.96 -26.63
C ALA A 217 -2.23 -16.53 -27.13
N LYS A 218 -1.87 -16.83 -28.38
CA LYS A 218 -0.56 -16.50 -28.95
C LYS A 218 -0.42 -14.98 -29.03
N THR A 219 -1.42 -14.32 -29.61
CA THR A 219 -1.47 -12.86 -29.74
C THR A 219 -1.42 -12.18 -28.37
N LEU A 220 -2.18 -12.69 -27.38
CA LEU A 220 -2.20 -12.11 -26.04
C LEU A 220 -0.85 -12.24 -25.31
N VAL A 221 -0.20 -13.41 -25.41
CA VAL A 221 1.12 -13.66 -24.80
C VAL A 221 2.19 -12.79 -25.46
N GLU A 222 2.18 -12.69 -26.78
CA GLU A 222 3.13 -11.84 -27.52
C GLU A 222 2.97 -10.37 -27.13
N CYS A 223 1.73 -9.85 -27.10
CA CYS A 223 1.44 -8.49 -26.64
C CYS A 223 1.94 -8.26 -25.21
N ASN A 224 1.72 -9.20 -24.29
CA ASN A 224 2.20 -9.08 -22.92
C ASN A 224 3.74 -9.00 -22.84
N LYS A 225 4.46 -9.85 -23.58
CA LYS A 225 5.93 -9.84 -23.60
C LYS A 225 6.48 -8.54 -24.18
N LEU A 226 5.95 -8.10 -25.32
CA LEU A 226 6.44 -6.89 -25.99
C LEU A 226 6.08 -5.62 -25.21
N LYS A 227 4.86 -5.53 -24.68
CA LYS A 227 4.36 -4.32 -24.02
C LYS A 227 4.74 -4.26 -22.54
N ASN A 228 4.33 -5.25 -21.75
CA ASN A 228 4.45 -5.21 -20.28
C ASN A 228 5.84 -5.61 -19.78
N MET A 229 6.61 -6.38 -20.55
CA MET A 229 7.99 -6.73 -20.17
C MET A 229 9.00 -5.82 -20.89
N LEU A 230 9.16 -5.99 -22.21
CA LEU A 230 10.21 -5.28 -22.95
C LEU A 230 9.97 -3.76 -22.98
N GLY A 231 8.74 -3.33 -23.28
CA GLY A 231 8.37 -1.91 -23.30
C GLY A 231 8.62 -1.23 -21.95
N SER A 232 8.13 -1.82 -20.86
CA SER A 232 8.37 -1.30 -19.50
C SER A 232 9.87 -1.28 -19.13
N ALA A 233 10.64 -2.30 -19.54
CA ALA A 233 12.07 -2.34 -19.31
C ALA A 233 12.81 -1.21 -20.04
N LEU A 234 12.47 -0.95 -21.31
CA LEU A 234 13.04 0.15 -22.09
C LEU A 234 12.68 1.52 -21.50
N ALA A 235 11.49 1.64 -20.89
CA ALA A 235 11.04 2.86 -20.24
C ALA A 235 11.67 3.09 -18.84
N GLY A 236 12.46 2.14 -18.31
CA GLY A 236 13.03 2.23 -16.97
C GLY A 236 11.97 2.17 -15.86
N SER A 237 10.84 1.50 -16.11
CA SER A 237 9.74 1.34 -15.15
C SER A 237 10.13 0.40 -14.00
N ILE A 238 9.71 0.74 -12.77
CA ILE A 238 9.86 -0.11 -11.58
C ILE A 238 8.48 -0.41 -11.03
N GLY A 239 8.05 -1.67 -11.15
CA GLY A 239 6.76 -2.17 -10.67
C GLY A 239 5.55 -1.88 -11.57
N GLY A 240 5.77 -1.38 -12.80
CA GLY A 240 4.72 -1.07 -13.79
C GLY A 240 5.01 -1.66 -15.16
#